data_AF-A0A0K3BGK8-F1
#
_entry.id   AF-A0A0K3BGK8-F1
#
_cell.length_a   1.000
_cell.length_b   1.000
_cell.length_c   1.000
_cell.angle_alpha   90.00
_cell.angle_beta   90.00
_cell.angle_gamma   90.00
#
_symmetry.space_group_name_H-M   'P 1'
#
loop_
_entity.id
_entity.type
_entity.pdbx_description
1 polymer ?
#
loop_
_entity_poly.entity_id
_entity_poly.type
_entity_poly.pdbx_seq_one_letter_code
_entity_poly.pdbx_strand_id
1 'polypeptide(L)'
;MLAPKSERELYRERARLVAFLAALYPAVRSSNDPHDDRTVVYIKTPTGQMSWHIDPADVRLFAHVPAVPGDDARARWDGHTTDQKYTRLATLTQLHLAVGLVADPGEGGEA
;
A
#
# COMPACT_ATOMS: atom_id res chain seq x y z
N MET A 1 28.21 -5.63 -15.45
CA MET A 1 27.19 -6.43 -14.72
C MET A 1 26.92 -5.67 -13.43
N LEU A 2 25.69 -5.16 -13.23
CA LEU A 2 25.35 -4.46 -11.98
C LEU A 2 25.33 -5.48 -10.83
N ALA A 3 25.85 -5.09 -9.67
CA ALA A 3 25.74 -5.91 -8.47
C ALA A 3 24.27 -6.16 -8.13
N PRO A 4 23.91 -7.34 -7.57
CA PRO A 4 22.55 -7.61 -7.14
C PRO A 4 22.14 -6.60 -6.06
N LYS A 5 20.88 -6.17 -6.10
CA LYS A 5 20.30 -5.32 -5.06
C LYS A 5 20.30 -6.05 -3.73
N SER A 6 20.58 -5.32 -2.67
CA SER A 6 20.35 -5.78 -1.30
C SER A 6 18.86 -5.96 -1.04
N GLU A 7 18.51 -6.79 -0.05
CA GLU A 7 17.13 -6.98 0.40
C GLU A 7 16.46 -5.66 0.79
N ARG A 8 17.19 -4.76 1.46
CA ARG A 8 16.72 -3.42 1.82
C ARG A 8 16.33 -2.60 0.59
N GLU A 9 17.13 -2.62 -0.46
CA GLU A 9 16.83 -1.89 -1.70
C GLU A 9 15.57 -2.42 -2.36
N LEU A 10 15.37 -3.75 -2.37
CA LEU A 10 14.15 -4.38 -2.88
C LEU A 10 12.92 -3.98 -2.06
N TYR A 11 13.02 -3.98 -0.73
CA TYR A 11 11.92 -3.52 0.13
C TYR A 11 11.61 -2.04 -0.03
N ARG A 12 12.63 -1.21 -0.25
CA ARG A 12 12.44 0.22 -0.49
C ARG A 12 11.72 0.49 -1.83
N GLU A 13 12.02 -0.29 -2.87
CA GLU A 13 11.28 -0.22 -4.14
C GLU A 13 9.82 -0.63 -3.97
N ARG A 14 9.56 -1.73 -3.25
CA ARG A 14 8.19 -2.12 -2.87
C ARG A 14 7.48 -1.02 -2.08
N ALA A 15 8.16 -0.42 -1.10
CA ALA A 15 7.58 0.61 -0.23
C ALA A 15 7.11 1.83 -1.03
N ARG A 16 7.82 2.24 -2.08
CA ARG A 16 7.38 3.33 -2.97
C ARG A 16 6.08 3.01 -3.70
N LEU A 17 5.95 1.79 -4.21
CA LEU A 17 4.71 1.35 -4.88
C LEU A 17 3.55 1.24 -3.90
N VAL A 18 3.80 0.74 -2.68
CA VAL A 18 2.79 0.67 -1.63
C VAL A 18 2.37 2.07 -1.16
N ALA A 19 3.30 3.03 -1.08
CA ALA A 19 2.99 4.42 -0.75
C ALA A 19 2.09 5.08 -1.80
N PHE A 20 2.36 4.83 -3.08
CA PHE A 20 1.48 5.25 -4.18
C PHE A 20 0.10 4.60 -4.09
N LEU A 21 0.03 3.28 -3.85
CA LEU A 21 -1.24 2.59 -3.67
C LEU A 21 -2.03 3.14 -2.48
N ALA A 22 -1.36 3.47 -1.37
CA ALA A 22 -1.97 4.08 -0.19
C ALA A 22 -2.46 5.52 -0.42
N ALA A 23 -2.01 6.19 -1.49
CA ALA A 23 -2.55 7.49 -1.91
C ALA A 23 -3.83 7.34 -2.74
N LEU A 24 -4.05 6.19 -3.40
CA LEU A 24 -5.23 5.93 -4.24
C LEU A 24 -6.42 5.37 -3.46
N TYR A 25 -6.17 4.75 -2.30
CA TYR A 25 -7.18 4.04 -1.53
C TYR A 25 -7.16 4.46 -0.06
N PRO A 26 -8.30 4.29 0.67
CA PRO A 26 -8.30 4.46 2.12
C PRO A 26 -7.23 3.61 2.79
N ALA A 27 -6.33 4.28 3.51
CA ALA A 27 -5.21 3.65 4.19
C ALA A 27 -4.98 4.25 5.58
N VAL A 28 -4.44 3.43 6.48
CA VAL A 28 -3.95 3.85 7.80
C VAL A 28 -2.63 3.12 8.09
N ARG A 29 -1.83 3.66 9.01
CA ARG A 29 -0.62 3.00 9.50
C ARG A 29 -0.65 2.85 11.03
N SER A 30 -0.18 1.72 11.51
CA SER A 30 -0.10 1.40 12.95
C SER A 30 1.09 0.50 13.23
N SER A 31 1.59 0.49 14.47
CA SER A 31 2.63 -0.44 14.92
C SER A 31 2.00 -1.36 15.97
N ASN A 32 1.24 -2.34 15.49
CA ASN A 32 0.34 -3.16 16.29
C ASN A 32 0.46 -4.67 15.99
N ASP A 33 1.50 -5.09 15.26
CA ASP A 33 1.82 -6.50 15.13
C ASP A 33 2.51 -6.98 16.43
N PRO A 34 1.95 -8.00 17.12
CA PRO A 34 2.53 -8.50 18.37
C PRO A 34 3.87 -9.23 18.19
N HIS A 35 4.26 -9.57 16.96
CA HIS A 35 5.47 -10.32 16.65
C HIS A 35 6.52 -9.50 15.90
N ASP A 36 6.19 -8.27 15.52
CA ASP A 36 7.04 -7.39 14.69
C ASP A 36 6.80 -5.92 15.06
N ASP A 37 7.85 -5.19 15.42
CA ASP A 37 7.75 -3.80 15.86
C ASP A 37 7.62 -2.80 14.70
N ARG A 38 7.73 -3.27 13.45
CA ARG A 38 7.63 -2.42 12.28
C ARG A 38 6.23 -1.84 12.11
N THR A 39 6.18 -0.63 11.56
CA THR A 39 4.93 -0.02 11.14
C THR A 39 4.30 -0.85 10.02
N VAL A 40 3.02 -1.20 10.19
CA VAL A 40 2.18 -1.84 9.19
C VAL A 40 1.32 -0.79 8.53
N VAL A 41 1.30 -0.79 7.19
CA VAL A 41 0.36 0.01 6.39
C VAL A 41 -0.79 -0.89 5.98
N TYR A 42 -2.02 -0.50 6.33
CA TYR A 42 -3.26 -1.17 5.98
C TYR A 42 -3.96 -0.39 4.89
N ILE A 43 -4.24 -1.03 3.75
CA ILE A 43 -4.94 -0.44 2.61
C ILE A 43 -6.24 -1.20 2.40
N LYS A 44 -7.37 -0.48 2.35
CA LYS A 44 -8.69 -1.06 2.05
C LYS A 44 -9.05 -0.81 0.59
N THR A 45 -9.20 -1.88 -0.18
CA THR A 45 -9.61 -1.81 -1.59
C THR A 45 -10.93 -2.56 -1.80
N PRO A 46 -11.57 -2.41 -2.98
CA PRO A 46 -12.75 -3.22 -3.34
C PRO A 46 -12.49 -4.73 -3.33
N THR A 47 -11.24 -5.17 -3.50
CA THR A 47 -10.85 -6.58 -3.53
C THR A 47 -10.47 -7.13 -2.15
N GLY A 48 -10.44 -6.30 -1.10
CA GLY A 48 -10.15 -6.71 0.26
C GLY A 48 -9.12 -5.81 0.95
N GLN A 49 -8.67 -6.20 2.14
CA GLN A 49 -7.54 -5.53 2.78
C GLN A 49 -6.22 -6.02 2.18
N MET A 50 -5.24 -5.13 2.09
CA MET A 50 -3.85 -5.50 1.82
C MET A 50 -2.97 -4.78 2.82
N SER A 51 -2.01 -5.49 3.42
CA SER A 51 -1.07 -4.88 4.36
C SER A 51 0.38 -5.24 4.11
N TRP A 52 1.28 -4.35 4.54
CA TRP A 52 2.73 -4.54 4.45
C TRP A 52 3.42 -3.93 5.66
N HIS A 53 4.37 -4.67 6.23
CA HIS A 53 5.38 -4.10 7.12
C HIS A 53 6.32 -3.20 6.33
N ILE A 54 6.60 -2.03 6.92
CA ILE A 54 7.46 -1.00 6.36
C ILE A 54 8.73 -0.90 7.20
N ASP A 55 9.88 -0.90 6.52
CA ASP A 55 11.17 -0.68 7.17
C ASP A 55 11.17 0.69 7.88
N PRO A 56 11.70 0.80 9.12
CA PRO A 56 11.76 2.06 9.85
C PRO A 56 12.38 3.23 9.06
N ALA A 57 13.36 2.94 8.18
CA ALA A 57 14.01 3.95 7.35
C ALA A 57 13.09 4.51 6.24
N ASP A 58 12.04 3.78 5.87
CA ASP A 58 11.14 4.11 4.77
C ASP A 58 9.74 4.57 5.24
N VAL A 59 9.46 4.58 6.55
CA VAL A 59 8.18 5.07 7.11
C VAL A 59 7.85 6.50 6.65
N ARG A 60 8.87 7.33 6.39
CA ARG A 60 8.68 8.70 5.86
C ARG A 60 8.00 8.75 4.48
N LEU A 61 8.07 7.67 3.69
CA LEU A 61 7.33 7.57 2.42
C LEU A 61 5.81 7.57 2.62
N PHE A 62 5.35 7.29 3.84
CA PHE A 62 3.93 7.19 4.22
C PHE A 62 3.49 8.37 5.11
N ALA A 63 4.17 9.52 5.03
CA ALA A 63 3.83 10.69 5.82
C ALA A 63 2.39 11.20 5.58
N HIS A 64 1.83 10.95 4.38
CA HIS A 64 0.44 11.24 4.01
C HIS A 64 -0.57 10.24 4.58
N VAL A 65 -0.13 9.08 5.07
CA VAL A 65 -1.02 8.05 5.62
C VAL A 65 -1.24 8.30 7.12
N PRO A 66 -2.48 8.45 7.58
CA PRO A 66 -2.79 8.69 8.99
C PRO A 66 -2.25 7.59 9.90
N ALA A 67 -1.55 7.99 10.97
CA ALA A 67 -1.18 7.10 12.05
C ALA A 67 -2.38 6.93 12.99
N VAL A 68 -2.70 5.69 13.34
CA VAL A 68 -3.85 5.35 14.21
C VAL A 68 -3.41 4.45 15.38
N PRO A 69 -4.16 4.44 16.50
CA PRO A 69 -3.95 3.49 17.59
C PRO A 69 -4.02 2.03 17.13
N GLY A 70 -3.40 1.13 17.90
CA GLY A 70 -3.31 -0.29 17.54
C GLY A 70 -4.65 -1.05 17.53
N ASP A 71 -5.64 -0.54 18.25
CA ASP A 71 -7.01 -1.06 18.35
C ASP A 71 -7.99 -0.43 17.35
N ASP A 72 -7.54 0.52 16.51
CA ASP A 72 -8.37 1.09 15.45
C ASP A 72 -8.82 0.00 14.47
N ALA A 73 -10.13 -0.08 14.21
CA ALA A 73 -10.72 -1.09 13.34
C ALA A 73 -10.14 -1.09 11.91
N ARG A 74 -9.63 0.05 11.43
CA ARG A 74 -8.98 0.18 10.12
C ARG A 74 -7.58 -0.44 10.09
N ALA A 75 -6.92 -0.55 11.25
CA ALA A 75 -5.63 -1.19 11.44
C ALA A 75 -5.73 -2.65 11.91
N ARG A 76 -6.93 -3.25 11.90
CA ARG A 76 -7.11 -4.66 12.23
C ARG A 76 -6.83 -5.54 11.02
N TRP A 77 -5.81 -6.39 11.11
CA TRP A 77 -5.51 -7.39 10.07
C TRP A 77 -6.71 -8.34 9.86
N ASP A 78 -7.06 -8.61 8.60
CA ASP A 78 -8.20 -9.45 8.25
C ASP A 78 -7.85 -10.95 8.08
N GLY A 79 -6.65 -11.36 8.48
CA GLY A 79 -6.20 -12.76 8.42
C GLY A 79 -5.66 -13.22 7.06
N HIS A 80 -5.45 -12.31 6.10
CA HIS A 80 -5.00 -12.69 4.77
C HIS A 80 -3.56 -13.22 4.72
N THR A 81 -3.32 -14.26 3.94
CA THR A 81 -1.97 -14.71 3.58
C THR A 81 -1.31 -13.77 2.57
N THR A 82 0.00 -13.89 2.40
CA THR A 82 0.75 -13.19 1.34
C THR A 82 0.17 -13.47 -0.05
N ASP A 83 -0.14 -14.73 -0.35
CA ASP A 83 -0.70 -15.11 -1.65
C ASP A 83 -2.08 -14.48 -1.87
N GLN A 84 -2.95 -14.51 -0.84
CA GLN A 84 -4.27 -13.88 -0.91
C GLN A 84 -4.16 -12.38 -1.19
N LYS A 85 -3.24 -11.67 -0.54
CA LYS A 85 -2.99 -10.25 -0.81
C LYS A 85 -2.60 -10.00 -2.26
N TYR A 86 -1.73 -10.83 -2.84
CA TYR A 86 -1.30 -10.65 -4.23
C TYR A 86 -2.37 -11.05 -5.24
N THR A 87 -3.21 -12.05 -4.94
CA THR A 87 -4.43 -12.31 -5.73
C THR A 87 -5.36 -11.08 -5.73
N ARG A 88 -5.60 -10.47 -4.56
CA ARG A 88 -6.42 -9.25 -4.44
C ARG A 88 -5.84 -8.09 -5.24
N LEU A 89 -4.52 -7.91 -5.24
CA LEU A 89 -3.83 -6.89 -6.04
C LEU A 89 -4.00 -7.16 -7.54
N ALA A 90 -3.82 -8.40 -7.98
CA ALA A 90 -4.01 -8.78 -9.38
C ALA A 90 -5.46 -8.54 -9.84
N THR A 91 -6.45 -8.91 -9.04
CA THR A 91 -7.87 -8.60 -9.33
C THR A 91 -8.10 -7.09 -9.38
N LEU A 92 -7.51 -6.32 -8.47
CA LEU A 92 -7.63 -4.87 -8.46
C LEU A 92 -7.09 -4.24 -9.75
N THR A 93 -5.94 -4.74 -10.24
CA THR A 93 -5.38 -4.33 -11.53
C THR A 93 -6.36 -4.59 -12.68
N GLN A 94 -6.97 -5.78 -12.74
CA GLN A 94 -7.96 -6.10 -13.77
C GLN A 94 -9.18 -5.16 -13.73
N LEU A 95 -9.65 -4.82 -12.52
CA LEU A 95 -10.74 -3.85 -12.38
C LEU A 95 -10.36 -2.45 -12.90
N HIS A 96 -9.12 -2.00 -12.70
CA HIS A 96 -8.67 -0.68 -13.20
C HIS A 96 -8.55 -0.62 -14.71
N LEU A 97 -8.16 -1.74 -15.33
CA LEU A 97 -8.14 -1.88 -16.78
C LEU A 97 -9.56 -1.87 -17.37
N ALA A 98 -10.53 -2.49 -16.68
CA ALA A 98 -11.91 -2.54 -17.13
C ALA A 98 -12.67 -1.21 -16.98
N VAL A 99 -12.34 -0.42 -15.96
CA VAL A 99 -13.03 0.86 -15.66
C VAL A 99 -12.34 2.07 -16.32
N GLY A 100 -11.21 1.87 -17.00
CA GLY A 100 -10.52 2.94 -17.74
C GLY A 100 -9.97 4.02 -16.83
N LEU A 101 -9.14 3.66 -15.85
CA LEU A 101 -8.45 4.65 -15.02
C LEU A 101 -7.23 5.24 -15.77
N VAL A 102 -7.50 5.92 -16.88
CA VAL A 102 -6.68 7.05 -17.30
C VAL A 102 -7.37 8.25 -16.69
N ALA A 103 -6.68 8.96 -15.79
CA ALA A 103 -7.08 10.32 -15.49
C ALA A 103 -7.01 11.07 -16.82
N ASP A 104 -8.17 11.39 -17.41
CA ASP A 104 -8.24 12.33 -18.50
C ASP A 104 -7.64 13.64 -17.98
N PRO A 105 -6.47 14.10 -18.50
CA PRO A 105 -6.03 15.45 -18.22
C PRO A 105 -6.98 16.33 -19.00
N GLY A 106 -8.09 16.68 -18.36
CA GLY A 106 -9.24 17.31 -18.98
C GLY A 106 -8.82 18.39 -19.97
N GLU A 107 -9.56 18.39 -21.09
CA GLU A 107 -9.63 19.49 -22.04
C GLU A 107 -9.49 20.81 -21.29
N GLY A 108 -8.34 21.47 -21.49
CA GLY A 108 -8.17 22.87 -21.16
C GLY A 108 -9.13 23.66 -22.02
N GLY A 109 -10.32 23.92 -21.47
CA GLY A 109 -11.29 24.82 -22.05
C GLY A 109 -10.63 26.17 -22.29
N GLU A 110 -10.65 26.59 -23.55
CA GLU A 110 -10.48 27.98 -23.95
C GLU A 110 -11.49 28.85 -23.19
N ALA A 111 -10.97 29.86 -22.49
CA ALA A 111 -11.60 31.16 -22.30
C ALA A 111 -10.51 32.20 -21.99
#